data_AF-A0A392RY81-F1
#
_entry.id   AF-A0A392RY81-F1
#
_cell.length_a   1.000
_cell.length_b   1.000
_cell.length_c   1.000
_cell.angle_alpha   90.00
_cell.angle_beta   90.00
_cell.angle_gamma   90.00
#
_symmetry.space_group_name_H-M   'P 1'
#
loop_
_entity.id
_entity.type
_entity.pdbx_description
1 polymer ?
#
loop_
_entity_poly.entity_id
_entity_poly.type
_entity_poly.pdbx_seq_one_letter_code
_entity_poly.pdbx_strand_id
1 'polypeptide(L)' 'LRALEELYRRGTRTPSAEQIQQITAQLRRFGKIEGKNVFYWFQNHKARERQKRRRQMESAADHQFDATLEKKDLL' A
#
# COMPACT_ATOMS: atom_id res chain seq x y z
N LEU A 1 2.85 -12.05 -1.77
CA LEU A 1 2.93 -13.31 -0.98
C LEU A 1 1.64 -13.37 -0.18
N ARG A 2 0.77 -14.36 -0.44
CA ARG A 2 -0.58 -14.40 0.16
C ARG A 2 -0.57 -14.31 1.70
N ALA A 3 0.44 -14.89 2.36
CA ALA A 3 0.58 -14.85 3.83
C ALA A 3 0.79 -13.43 4.40
N LEU A 4 1.65 -12.62 3.78
CA LEU A 4 1.90 -11.24 4.21
C LEU A 4 0.68 -10.34 3.95
N GLU A 5 -0.03 -10.58 2.84
CA GLU A 5 -1.26 -9.86 2.50
C GLU A 5 -2.40 -10.17 3.47
N GLU A 6 -2.48 -11.40 3.97
CA GLU A 6 -3.48 -11.78 4.96
C GLU A 6 -3.20 -11.16 6.33
N LEU A 7 -1.95 -11.16 6.79
CA LEU A 7 -1.53 -10.43 8.00
C LEU A 7 -1.85 -8.94 7.89
N TYR A 8 -1.57 -8.34 6.73
CA TYR A 8 -1.88 -6.95 6.47
C TYR A 8 -3.39 -6.67 6.55
N ARG A 9 -4.21 -7.51 5.92
CA ARG A 9 -5.68 -7.41 5.93
C ARG A 9 -6.29 -7.61 7.32
N ARG A 10 -5.67 -8.44 8.16
CA ARG A 10 -6.07 -8.65 9.56
C ARG A 10 -5.69 -7.49 10.49
N GLY A 11 -5.03 -6.46 9.98
CA GLY A 11 -4.75 -5.22 10.69
C GLY A 11 -3.28 -5.01 11.06
N THR A 12 -2.40 -5.97 10.80
CA THR A 12 -0.95 -5.81 11.05
C THR A 12 -0.32 -4.94 9.95
N ARG A 13 -0.51 -3.63 10.01
CA ARG A 13 0.01 -2.68 9.00
C ARG A 13 1.43 -2.18 9.31
N THR A 14 1.80 -2.21 10.59
CA THR A 14 3.11 -1.79 11.11
C THR A 14 3.58 -2.81 12.15
N PRO A 15 4.13 -3.96 11.70
CA PRO A 15 4.62 -4.96 12.62
C PRO A 15 5.80 -4.43 13.44
N SER A 16 5.88 -4.82 14.71
CA SER A 16 7.05 -4.58 15.57
C SER A 16 8.28 -5.36 15.08
N ALA A 17 9.46 -5.03 15.61
CA ALA A 17 10.69 -5.77 15.30
C ALA A 17 10.56 -7.27 15.62
N GLU A 18 9.92 -7.61 16.74
CA GLU A 18 9.66 -8.99 17.14
C GLU A 18 8.71 -9.69 16.17
N GLN A 19 7.62 -9.03 15.76
CA GLN A 19 6.69 -9.58 14.77
C GLN A 19 7.38 -9.79 13.41
N ILE A 20 8.26 -8.87 13.00
CA ILE A 20 9.07 -9.03 11.78
C ILE A 20 9.95 -10.28 11.89
N GLN A 21 10.59 -10.53 13.04
CA GLN A 21 11.39 -11.72 13.26
C GLN A 21 10.55 -13.00 13.20
N GLN A 22 9.38 -13.02 13.86
CA GLN A 22 8.46 -14.16 13.84
C GLN A 22 7.96 -14.48 12.42
N ILE A 23 7.52 -13.45 11.68
CA ILE A 23 7.09 -13.59 10.29
C ILE A 23 8.25 -14.09 9.41
N THR A 24 9.45 -13.55 9.60
CA THR A 24 10.65 -13.98 8.87
C THR A 24 10.95 -15.45 9.14
N ALA A 25 10.87 -15.89 10.40
CA ALA A 25 11.09 -17.29 10.77
C ALA A 25 10.06 -18.22 10.09
N GLN A 26 8.78 -17.84 10.06
CA GLN A 26 7.74 -18.60 9.36
C GLN A 26 7.97 -18.66 7.84
N LEU A 27 8.44 -17.56 7.24
CA LEU A 27 8.65 -17.47 5.80
C LEU A 27 9.92 -18.20 5.33
N ARG A 28 10.90 -18.45 6.21
CA ARG A 28 12.12 -19.20 5.87
C ARG A 28 11.87 -20.60 5.31
N ARG A 29 10.71 -21.21 5.60
CA ARG A 29 10.30 -22.49 4.99
C ARG A 29 10.15 -22.43 3.46
N PHE A 30 9.98 -21.23 2.91
CA PHE A 30 9.83 -20.98 1.47
C PHE A 30 11.13 -20.51 0.79
N GLY A 31 12.23 -20.39 1.53
CA GLY A 31 13.53 -19.95 1.01
C GLY A 31 14.29 -19.02 1.94
N LYS A 32 15.46 -18.55 1.51
CA LYS A 32 16.28 -17.60 2.28
C LYS A 32 15.62 -16.23 2.32
N ILE A 33 14.84 -15.99 3.38
CA ILE A 33 14.19 -14.71 3.66
C ILE A 33 14.81 -14.08 4.90
N GLU A 34 15.13 -12.80 4.77
CA GLU A 34 15.63 -11.94 5.86
C GLU A 34 14.59 -10.92 6.31
N GLY A 35 14.72 -10.44 7.55
CA GLY A 35 13.81 -9.45 8.15
C GLY A 35 13.66 -8.17 7.34
N LYS A 36 14.72 -7.74 6.64
CA LYS A 36 14.67 -6.56 5.75
C LYS A 36 13.65 -6.73 4.63
N ASN A 37 13.48 -7.94 4.09
CA ASN A 37 12.50 -8.21 3.03
C ASN A 37 11.07 -8.04 3.55
N VAL A 38 10.81 -8.57 4.76
CA VAL A 38 9.50 -8.43 5.42
C VAL A 38 9.23 -6.96 5.75
N PHE A 39 10.20 -6.26 6.35
CA PHE A 39 10.11 -4.83 6.64
C PHE A 39 9.78 -4.00 5.39
N TYR A 40 10.56 -4.18 4.31
CA TYR A 40 10.33 -3.46 3.06
C TYR A 40 9.02 -3.84 2.37
N TRP A 41 8.55 -5.08 2.54
CA TRP A 41 7.26 -5.49 2.02
C TRP A 41 6.12 -4.67 2.65
N PHE A 42 6.12 -4.49 3.98
CA PHE A 42 5.12 -3.67 4.69
C PHE A 42 5.25 -2.18 4.35
N GLN A 43 6.47 -1.66 4.24
CA GLN A 43 6.71 -0.28 3.81
C GLN A 43 6.20 -0.03 2.38
N ASN A 44 6.52 -0.92 1.44
CA ASN A 44 6.06 -0.84 0.05
C ASN A 44 4.54 -0.93 -0.05
N HIS A 45 3.89 -1.79 0.74
CA HIS A 45 2.43 -1.88 0.73
C HIS A 45 1.77 -0.55 1.10
N LYS A 46 2.22 0.07 2.20
CA LYS A 46 1.75 1.40 2.60
C LYS A 46 2.06 2.46 1.53
N ALA A 47 3.24 2.41 0.92
CA ALA A 47 3.63 3.35 -0.13
C ALA A 47 2.71 3.25 -1.35
N ARG A 48 2.41 2.02 -1.80
CA ARG A 48 1.48 1.75 -2.90
C ARG A 48 0.07 2.24 -2.59
N GLU A 49 -0.43 2.01 -1.38
CA GLU A 49 -1.75 2.53 -0.97
C GLU A 49 -1.80 4.07 -0.97
N ARG A 50 -0.77 4.73 -0.42
CA ARG A 50 -0.68 6.20 -0.48
C ARG A 50 -0.62 6.72 -1.91
N GLN A 51 0.17 6.07 -2.77
CA GLN A 51 0.29 6.45 -4.17
C GLN A 51 -1.04 6.27 -4.91
N LYS A 52 -1.77 5.17 -4.65
CA LYS A 52 -3.10 4.93 -5.22
C LYS A 52 -4.10 6.02 -4.80
N ARG A 53 -4.11 6.39 -3.52
CA ARG A 53 -4.96 7.49 -3.02
C ARG A 53 -4.62 8.83 -3.68
N ARG A 54 -3.32 9.14 -3.82
CA ARG A 54 -2.90 10.38 -4.47
C ARG A 54 -3.34 10.44 -5.93
N ARG A 55 -3.15 9.36 -6.69
CA ARG A 55 -3.61 9.29 -8.09
C ARG A 55 -5.12 9.45 -8.22
N GLN A 56 -5.89 8.90 -7.27
CA GLN A 56 -7.35 9.06 -7.24
C GLN A 56 -7.76 10.51 -6.94
N MET A 57 -7.02 11.21 -6.08
CA MET A 57 -7.25 12.63 -5.82
C MET A 57 -6.88 13.51 -7.02
N GLU A 58 -5.76 13.21 -7.69
CA GLU A 58 -5.33 13.90 -8.92
C GLU A 58 -6.40 13.73 -10.03
N SER A 59 -6.82 12.49 -10.30
CA SER A 59 -7.87 12.21 -11.30
C SER A 59 -9.25 12.77 -10.93
N ALA A 60 -9.61 12.81 -9.65
CA ALA A 60 -10.83 13.47 -9.20
C ALA A 60 -10.76 15.00 -9.38
N ALA A 61 -9.60 15.60 -9.17
CA ALA A 61 -9.38 17.04 -9.38
C ALA A 61 -9.44 17.41 -10.87
N ASP A 62 -8.87 16.58 -11.75
CA ASP A 62 -8.93 16.77 -13.21
C ASP A 62 -10.38 16.73 -13.72
N HIS A 63 -11.18 15.73 -13.29
CA HIS A 63 -12.60 15.65 -13.67
C HIS A 63 -13.45 16.81 -13.14
N GLN A 64 -13.09 17.39 -11.99
CA GLN A 64 -13.78 18.56 -11.45
C GLN A 64 -13.39 19.84 -12.19
N PHE A 65 -12.15 19.93 -12.70
CA PHE A 65 -11.69 21.04 -13.52
C PHE A 65 -12.39 21.05 -14.89
N ASP A 66 -12.40 19.91 -15.60
CA ASP A 66 -13.10 19.78 -16.89
C ASP A 66 -14.59 20.11 -16.78
N ALA A 67 -15.28 19.57 -15.76
CA ALA A 67 -16.71 19.84 -15.55
C ALA A 67 -17.02 21.30 -15.18
N THR A 68 -16.03 22.05 -14.68
CA THR A 68 -16.18 23.48 -14.36
C THR A 68 -15.91 24.35 -15.58
N LEU A 69 -15.03 23.91 -16.49
CA LEU A 69 -14.76 24.59 -17.76
C LEU A 69 -15.97 24.47 -18.70
N GLU A 70 -16.53 23.27 -18.87
CA GLU A 70 -17.72 23.06 -19.71
C GLU A 70 -18.93 23.92 -19.29
N LYS A 71 -19.11 24.15 -17.98
CA LYS A 71 -20.20 25.01 -17.47
C LYS A 71 -19.98 26.50 -17.73
N LYS A 72 -18.73 26.94 -17.91
CA LYS A 72 -18.40 28.34 -18.22
C LYS A 72 -18.54 28.65 -19.70
N ASP A 73 -18.27 27.69 -20.58
CA ASP A 73 -18.47 27.83 -22.02
C ASP A 73 -19.96 27.77 -22.44
N LEU A 74 -20.84 27.32 -21.53
CA LEU A 74 -22.29 27.27 -21.71
C LEU A 74 -23.05 28.49 -21.14
N LEU A 75 -22.34 29.50 -20.61
CA LEU A 75 -22.88 30.75 -20.07
C LEU A 75 -22.44 31.94 -20.93
#